data_AF-A0A965USJ7-F1
#
_entry.id   AF-A0A965USJ7-F1
#
_cell.length_a   1.000
_cell.length_b   1.000
_cell.length_c   1.000
_cell.angle_alpha   90.00
_cell.angle_beta   90.00
_cell.angle_gamma   90.00
#
_symmetry.space_group_name_H-M   'P 1'
#
loop_
_entity.id
_entity.type
_entity.pdbx_description
1 polymer ?
#
loop_
_entity_poly.entity_id
_entity_poly.type
_entity_poly.pdbx_seq_one_letter_code
_entity_poly.pdbx_strand_id
1 'polypeptide(L)'
;QFTRESAERIANVVRAAELSGPVARPLMFERVDFVRNQKSFRIATFTGSWPTGTDKTVTFKYGATATAVATNLFFPITRTAAAGDCAIAKDGTAWFLIDVPFETATAVFASTTVLATVFGTGSTSLIRFIGTGSTQATTYITGVSASLNTASCAITVTAATATATSFSMAGTQTAISVSMAGTQTITVAGATFTSTFLRFRV
;
A
#
# COMPACT_ATOMS: atom_id res chain seq x y z
N GLN A 1 -40.89 -41.84 -77.77
CA GLN A 1 -40.31 -43.20 -77.64
C GLN A 1 -38.83 -43.06 -77.30
N PHE A 2 -38.35 -43.72 -76.25
CA PHE A 2 -36.91 -43.78 -75.97
C PHE A 2 -36.28 -44.79 -76.95
N THR A 3 -35.43 -44.30 -77.84
CA THR A 3 -34.70 -45.18 -78.76
C THR A 3 -33.52 -45.82 -78.05
N ARG A 4 -33.13 -47.02 -78.50
CA ARG A 4 -31.97 -47.74 -77.97
C ARG A 4 -30.70 -46.89 -77.98
N GLU A 5 -30.47 -46.16 -79.06
CA GLU A 5 -29.33 -45.25 -79.20
C GLU A 5 -29.33 -44.15 -78.14
N SER A 6 -30.51 -43.61 -77.81
CA SER A 6 -30.64 -42.60 -76.75
C SER A 6 -30.29 -43.18 -75.38
N ALA A 7 -30.71 -44.42 -75.10
CA ALA A 7 -30.38 -45.11 -73.85
C ALA A 7 -28.88 -45.40 -73.73
N GLU A 8 -28.23 -45.86 -74.81
CA GLU A 8 -26.79 -46.13 -74.84
C GLU A 8 -25.96 -44.86 -74.66
N ARG A 9 -26.37 -43.73 -75.25
CA ARG A 9 -25.71 -42.43 -75.04
C ARG A 9 -25.78 -41.97 -73.59
N ILE A 10 -26.95 -42.09 -72.96
CA ILE A 10 -27.14 -41.71 -71.55
C ILE A 10 -26.31 -42.63 -70.65
N ALA A 11 -26.35 -43.95 -70.89
CA ALA A 11 -25.57 -44.92 -70.12
C ALA A 11 -24.06 -44.64 -70.18
N ASN A 12 -23.54 -44.26 -71.35
CA ASN A 12 -22.13 -43.92 -71.51
C ASN A 12 -21.75 -42.64 -70.75
N VAL A 13 -22.62 -41.61 -70.76
CA VAL A 13 -22.37 -40.36 -70.01
C VAL A 13 -22.43 -40.61 -68.51
N VAL A 14 -23.41 -41.37 -68.02
CA VAL A 14 -23.54 -41.72 -66.60
C VAL A 14 -22.33 -42.52 -66.15
N ARG A 15 -21.93 -43.55 -66.91
CA ARG A 15 -20.75 -44.36 -66.60
C ARG A 15 -19.47 -43.52 -66.55
N ALA A 16 -19.31 -42.56 -67.46
CA ALA A 16 -18.16 -41.65 -67.44
C ALA A 16 -18.16 -40.75 -66.20
N ALA A 17 -19.32 -40.23 -65.79
CA ALA A 17 -19.47 -39.39 -64.61
C ALA A 17 -19.24 -40.17 -63.30
N GLU A 18 -19.67 -41.43 -63.23
CA GLU A 18 -19.46 -42.31 -62.07
C GLU A 18 -17.99 -42.76 -61.94
N LEU A 19 -17.30 -42.97 -63.06
CA LEU A 19 -15.88 -43.35 -63.06
C LEU A 19 -14.92 -42.16 -62.89
N SER A 20 -15.35 -40.95 -63.25
CA SER A 20 -14.57 -39.76 -62.97
C SER A 20 -14.63 -39.46 -61.47
N GLY A 21 -13.48 -39.54 -60.79
CA GLY A 21 -13.38 -39.09 -59.40
C GLY A 21 -13.88 -37.65 -59.24
N PRO A 22 -14.31 -37.24 -58.04
CA PRO A 22 -14.86 -35.91 -57.81
C PRO A 22 -13.88 -34.82 -58.27
N VAL A 23 -14.33 -33.98 -59.20
CA VAL A 23 -13.54 -32.92 -59.85
C VAL A 23 -13.00 -31.89 -58.85
N ALA A 24 -13.66 -31.77 -57.70
CA ALA A 24 -13.25 -30.86 -56.65
C ALA A 24 -13.31 -31.55 -55.28
N ARG A 25 -12.44 -31.08 -54.38
CA ARG A 25 -12.53 -31.41 -52.96
C ARG A 25 -13.91 -30.94 -52.44
N PRO A 26 -14.56 -31.72 -51.53
CA PRO A 26 -15.82 -31.32 -50.94
C PRO A 26 -15.74 -29.92 -50.33
N LEU A 27 -16.85 -29.17 -50.38
CA LEU A 27 -16.98 -27.89 -49.69
C LEU A 27 -16.79 -28.15 -48.18
N MET A 28 -15.57 -27.92 -47.70
CA MET A 28 -15.28 -28.02 -46.28
C MET A 28 -15.58 -26.66 -45.67
N PHE A 29 -16.59 -26.61 -44.81
CA PHE A 29 -16.73 -25.52 -43.85
C PHE A 29 -15.65 -25.74 -42.80
N GLU A 30 -14.42 -25.34 -43.12
CA GLU A 30 -13.39 -25.26 -42.09
C GLU A 30 -13.98 -24.42 -40.96
N ARG A 31 -14.04 -25.02 -39.77
CA ARG A 31 -14.22 -24.24 -38.57
C ARG A 31 -13.04 -23.27 -38.58
N VAL A 32 -13.34 -22.00 -38.85
CA VAL A 32 -12.41 -20.91 -38.56
C VAL A 32 -12.24 -20.97 -37.05
N ASP A 33 -11.31 -21.80 -36.58
CA ASP A 33 -10.77 -21.71 -35.26
C ASP A 33 -10.08 -20.35 -35.22
N PHE A 34 -10.88 -19.34 -34.83
CA PHE A 34 -10.48 -17.98 -34.61
C PHE A 34 -9.11 -17.98 -33.94
N VAL A 35 -8.11 -17.54 -34.69
CA VAL A 35 -6.79 -17.12 -34.23
C VAL A 35 -6.22 -18.02 -33.14
N ARG A 36 -5.56 -19.10 -33.57
CA ARG A 36 -4.54 -19.88 -32.84
C ARG A 36 -4.11 -19.18 -31.56
N ASN A 37 -4.79 -19.48 -30.45
CA ASN A 37 -4.62 -19.00 -29.08
C ASN A 37 -3.25 -18.32 -28.85
N GLN A 38 -3.08 -17.08 -29.32
CA GLN A 38 -1.80 -16.39 -29.21
C GLN A 38 -1.74 -15.99 -27.76
N LYS A 39 -0.93 -16.71 -26.97
CA LYS A 39 -0.74 -16.46 -25.54
C LYS A 39 -0.70 -14.95 -25.31
N SER A 40 -1.80 -14.42 -24.77
CA SER A 40 -2.00 -12.98 -24.55
C SER A 40 -1.21 -12.47 -23.36
N PHE A 41 -0.61 -13.38 -22.60
CA PHE A 41 0.17 -13.12 -21.40
C PHE A 41 1.50 -13.89 -21.45
N ARG A 42 2.58 -13.23 -21.06
CA ARG A 42 3.91 -13.84 -20.93
C ARG A 42 4.68 -13.25 -19.75
N ILE A 43 5.62 -14.03 -19.23
CA ILE A 43 6.62 -13.56 -18.25
C ILE A 43 7.91 -13.28 -19.01
N ALA A 44 8.48 -12.10 -18.78
CA ALA A 44 9.71 -11.64 -19.41
C ALA A 44 10.66 -11.07 -18.36
N THR A 45 11.93 -10.93 -18.74
CA THR A 45 12.97 -10.29 -17.95
C THR A 45 13.38 -8.98 -18.61
N PHE A 46 13.65 -7.97 -17.79
CA PHE A 46 14.16 -6.67 -18.22
C PHE A 46 15.25 -6.18 -17.27
N THR A 47 16.11 -5.26 -17.72
CA THR A 47 17.17 -4.67 -16.91
C THR A 47 17.03 -3.14 -16.85
N GLY A 48 17.46 -2.55 -15.73
CA GLY A 48 17.46 -1.10 -15.53
C GLY A 48 16.08 -0.46 -15.34
N SER A 49 16.05 0.86 -15.17
CA SER A 49 14.83 1.63 -14.94
C SER A 49 13.94 1.69 -16.16
N TRP A 50 12.62 1.65 -15.98
CA TRP A 50 11.63 1.66 -17.06
C TRP A 50 10.58 2.75 -16.80
N PRO A 51 10.78 3.97 -17.34
CA PRO A 51 9.83 5.08 -17.18
C PRO A 51 8.46 4.79 -17.82
N THR A 52 7.41 5.43 -17.30
CA THR A 52 6.08 5.40 -17.90
C THR A 52 6.08 6.03 -19.30
N GLY A 53 5.30 5.48 -20.22
CA GLY A 53 5.19 5.91 -21.61
C GLY A 53 6.37 5.52 -22.49
N THR A 54 7.32 4.73 -21.97
CA THR A 54 8.52 4.33 -22.73
C THR A 54 8.52 2.85 -23.08
N ASP A 55 9.09 2.56 -24.23
CA ASP A 55 9.28 1.20 -24.72
C ASP A 55 10.58 0.61 -24.17
N LYS A 56 10.55 -0.68 -23.86
CA LYS A 56 11.74 -1.45 -23.52
C LYS A 56 11.69 -2.82 -24.16
N THR A 57 12.85 -3.28 -24.62
CA THR A 57 13.03 -4.66 -25.08
C THR A 57 13.15 -5.58 -23.87
N VAL A 58 12.24 -6.55 -23.78
CA VAL A 58 12.20 -7.57 -22.74
C VAL A 58 12.48 -8.95 -23.35
N THR A 59 13.10 -9.84 -22.59
CA THR A 59 13.42 -11.21 -23.03
C THR A 59 12.46 -12.19 -22.38
N PHE A 60 11.80 -13.06 -23.14
CA PHE A 60 10.87 -14.02 -22.56
C PHE A 60 11.59 -15.01 -21.64
N LYS A 61 11.11 -15.14 -20.40
CA LYS A 61 11.74 -15.98 -19.36
C LYS A 61 11.77 -17.46 -19.75
N TYR A 62 10.68 -17.94 -20.37
CA TYR A 62 10.54 -19.34 -20.81
C TYR A 62 10.77 -19.51 -22.32
N GLY A 63 11.60 -18.64 -22.90
CA GLY A 63 11.97 -18.68 -24.32
C GLY A 63 13.22 -17.82 -24.53
N ALA A 64 14.35 -18.30 -24.02
CA ALA A 64 15.55 -17.51 -23.66
C ALA A 64 16.17 -16.63 -24.76
N THR A 65 15.79 -16.80 -26.03
CA THR A 65 16.26 -15.99 -27.16
C THR A 65 15.21 -15.08 -27.78
N ALA A 66 13.93 -15.26 -27.42
CA ALA A 66 12.85 -14.49 -27.99
C ALA A 66 12.61 -13.22 -27.17
N THR A 67 12.64 -12.08 -27.85
CA THR A 67 12.41 -10.76 -27.27
C THR A 67 11.11 -10.16 -27.76
N ALA A 68 10.61 -9.17 -27.02
CA ALA A 68 9.50 -8.32 -27.43
C ALA A 68 9.77 -6.89 -26.98
N VAL A 69 9.26 -5.92 -27.74
CA VAL A 69 9.18 -4.54 -27.30
C VAL A 69 7.85 -4.39 -26.57
N ALA A 70 7.91 -3.97 -25.31
CA ALA A 70 6.74 -3.67 -24.51
C ALA A 70 6.76 -2.21 -24.07
N THR A 71 5.59 -1.62 -23.90
CA THR A 71 5.41 -0.26 -23.38
C THR A 71 4.96 -0.31 -21.92
N ASN A 72 5.55 0.52 -21.07
CA ASN A 72 5.07 0.69 -19.70
C ASN A 72 4.01 1.80 -19.64
N LEU A 73 2.74 1.46 -19.38
CA LEU A 73 1.65 2.44 -19.30
C LEU A 73 1.29 2.86 -17.87
N PHE A 74 1.78 2.16 -16.86
CA PHE A 74 1.24 2.26 -15.51
C PHE A 74 2.08 3.19 -14.62
N PHE A 75 3.33 2.83 -14.32
CA PHE A 75 4.16 3.59 -13.38
C PHE A 75 5.66 3.38 -13.61
N PRO A 76 6.52 4.34 -13.26
CA PRO A 76 7.94 4.21 -13.51
C PRO A 76 8.55 3.13 -12.62
N ILE A 77 9.28 2.19 -13.24
CA ILE A 77 10.10 1.22 -12.49
C ILE A 77 11.47 1.87 -12.26
N THR A 78 11.79 2.21 -11.01
CA THR A 78 13.04 2.88 -10.61
C THR A 78 14.16 1.91 -10.22
N ARG A 79 13.94 0.60 -10.37
CA ARG A 79 14.89 -0.43 -9.96
C ARG A 79 16.20 -0.34 -10.78
N THR A 80 17.31 -0.21 -10.08
CA THR A 80 18.67 -0.15 -10.64
C THR A 80 19.41 -1.50 -10.64
N ALA A 81 18.85 -2.51 -9.98
CA ALA A 81 19.47 -3.84 -9.86
C ALA A 81 19.41 -4.68 -11.15
N ALA A 82 20.16 -5.81 -11.14
CA ALA A 82 20.15 -6.86 -12.15
C ALA A 82 18.73 -7.39 -12.45
N ALA A 83 18.59 -8.06 -13.61
CA ALA A 83 17.36 -8.49 -14.27
C ALA A 83 16.14 -8.68 -13.34
N GLY A 84 15.06 -7.97 -13.63
CA GLY A 84 13.75 -8.13 -12.98
C GLY A 84 12.82 -8.96 -13.84
N ASP A 85 12.02 -9.81 -13.21
CA ASP A 85 10.87 -10.45 -13.86
C ASP A 85 9.72 -9.44 -13.99
N CYS A 86 9.04 -9.46 -15.12
CA CYS A 86 7.83 -8.70 -15.37
C CYS A 86 6.79 -9.56 -16.09
N ALA A 87 5.52 -9.24 -15.87
CA ALA A 87 4.43 -9.76 -16.66
C ALA A 87 4.16 -8.79 -17.81
N ILE A 88 3.96 -9.32 -19.02
CA ILE A 88 3.54 -8.53 -20.17
C ILE A 88 2.30 -9.15 -20.82
N ALA A 89 1.38 -8.32 -21.27
CA ALA A 89 0.24 -8.73 -22.07
C ALA A 89 0.26 -8.12 -23.46
N LYS A 90 -0.42 -8.80 -24.38
CA LYS A 90 -0.60 -8.35 -25.75
C LYS A 90 -2.00 -7.78 -25.92
N ASP A 91 -2.10 -6.55 -26.43
CA ASP A 91 -3.33 -5.96 -26.92
C ASP A 91 -3.15 -5.61 -28.41
N GLY A 92 -3.97 -6.21 -29.26
CA GLY A 92 -3.77 -6.22 -30.71
C GLY A 92 -2.40 -6.79 -31.11
N THR A 93 -1.52 -5.92 -31.60
CA THR A 93 -0.15 -6.26 -32.04
C THR A 93 0.95 -5.80 -31.07
N ALA A 94 0.60 -4.96 -30.09
CA ALA A 94 1.53 -4.35 -29.15
C ALA A 94 1.59 -5.12 -27.82
N TRP A 95 2.74 -5.05 -27.14
CA TRP A 95 2.92 -5.61 -25.80
C TRP A 95 2.98 -4.49 -24.77
N PHE A 96 2.40 -4.77 -23.60
CA PHE A 96 2.31 -3.82 -22.49
C PHE A 96 2.75 -4.50 -21.20
N LEU A 97 3.46 -3.76 -20.36
CA LEU A 97 3.76 -4.18 -19.00
C LEU A 97 2.45 -4.35 -18.22
N ILE A 98 2.20 -5.52 -17.64
CA ILE A 98 1.18 -5.68 -16.60
C ILE A 98 1.90 -5.55 -15.28
N ASP A 99 1.57 -4.49 -14.55
CA ASP A 99 2.06 -4.33 -13.19
C ASP A 99 0.94 -3.79 -12.30
N VAL A 100 0.92 -4.26 -11.06
CA VAL A 100 -0.04 -3.81 -10.06
C VAL A 100 0.66 -2.73 -9.24
N PRO A 101 0.10 -1.51 -9.16
CA PRO A 101 0.64 -0.50 -8.28
C PRO A 101 0.46 -0.99 -6.84
N PHE A 102 1.51 -1.55 -6.27
CA PHE A 102 1.62 -1.56 -4.83
C PHE A 102 1.94 -0.12 -4.46
N GLU A 103 0.96 0.60 -3.92
CA GLU A 103 1.25 1.83 -3.19
C GLU A 103 2.42 1.51 -2.30
N THR A 104 3.50 2.27 -2.45
CA THR A 104 4.71 2.05 -1.66
C THR A 104 4.26 2.04 -0.21
N ALA A 105 4.33 0.89 0.44
CA ALA A 105 3.99 0.78 1.85
C ALA A 105 5.05 1.58 2.61
N THR A 106 4.84 2.88 2.72
CA THR A 106 5.68 3.79 3.48
C THR A 106 5.38 3.54 4.94
N ALA A 107 6.04 2.53 5.50
CA ALA A 107 6.20 2.46 6.93
C ALA A 107 7.21 3.56 7.31
N VAL A 108 6.69 4.67 7.84
CA VAL A 108 7.54 5.69 8.48
C VAL A 108 7.98 5.13 9.81
N PHE A 109 9.10 4.41 9.79
CA PHE A 109 9.80 4.07 11.01
C PHE A 109 10.50 5.33 11.49
N ALA A 110 10.04 5.91 12.60
CA ALA A 110 10.80 6.91 13.33
C ALA A 110 12.11 6.24 13.83
N SER A 111 13.16 6.28 13.00
CA SER A 111 14.49 5.73 13.30
C SER A 111 15.23 6.54 14.35
N THR A 112 14.75 7.75 14.60
CA THR A 112 15.20 8.64 15.66
C THR A 112 13.99 9.04 16.46
N THR A 113 13.75 8.32 17.56
CA THR A 113 13.21 8.97 18.75
C THR A 113 14.21 10.07 19.09
N VAL A 114 13.92 11.30 18.64
CA VAL A 114 14.48 12.45 19.31
C VAL A 114 13.92 12.33 20.72
N LEU A 115 14.75 11.84 21.64
CA LEU A 115 14.63 12.16 23.04
C LEU A 115 14.79 13.69 23.09
N ALA A 116 13.74 14.41 22.72
CA ALA A 116 13.54 15.71 23.26
C ALA A 116 13.43 15.41 24.75
N THR A 117 14.51 15.65 25.47
CA THR A 117 14.44 15.86 26.90
C THR A 117 13.47 17.00 27.07
N VAL A 118 12.18 16.69 27.19
CA VAL A 118 11.24 17.54 27.89
C VAL A 118 11.89 17.69 29.25
N PHE A 119 12.38 18.89 29.55
CA PHE A 119 13.03 19.15 30.83
C PHE A 119 12.13 18.62 31.95
N GLY A 120 12.62 17.62 32.68
CA GLY A 120 12.15 17.38 34.04
C GLY A 120 11.84 15.94 34.48
N THR A 121 12.61 14.91 34.12
CA THR A 121 12.74 13.71 34.98
C THR A 121 14.20 13.56 35.41
N GLY A 122 14.59 14.34 36.42
CA GLY A 122 15.86 14.13 37.13
C GLY A 122 16.73 15.37 37.35
N SER A 123 16.47 16.48 36.66
CA SER A 123 17.09 17.76 37.01
C SER A 123 16.08 18.62 37.75
N THR A 124 16.43 19.08 38.93
CA THR A 124 15.79 20.16 39.71
C THR A 124 15.89 21.50 38.98
N SER A 125 15.64 21.52 37.67
CA SER A 125 15.30 22.75 36.97
C SER A 125 13.89 23.09 37.40
N LEU A 126 13.81 23.84 38.50
CA LEU A 126 12.61 24.58 38.87
C LEU A 126 12.12 25.26 37.60
N ILE A 127 10.98 24.84 37.08
CA ILE A 127 10.27 25.65 36.10
C ILE A 127 9.80 26.87 36.90
N ARG A 128 10.69 27.87 36.99
CA ARG A 128 10.49 29.09 37.75
C ARG A 128 9.57 29.97 36.93
N PHE A 129 8.27 29.74 37.07
CA PHE A 129 7.28 30.69 36.57
C PHE A 129 7.26 31.88 37.52
N ILE A 130 7.72 33.02 37.01
CA ILE A 130 7.62 34.32 37.66
C ILE A 130 6.20 34.83 37.37
N GLY A 131 5.22 34.33 38.11
CA GLY A 131 3.82 34.72 37.96
C GLY A 131 3.06 34.55 39.26
N THR A 132 2.43 35.63 39.73
CA THR A 132 1.52 35.63 40.87
C THR A 132 0.23 34.87 40.51
N GLY A 133 0.09 33.64 41.01
CA GLY A 133 -1.21 32.94 41.15
C GLY A 133 -1.82 32.34 39.89
N SER A 134 -1.13 31.40 39.23
CA SER A 134 -1.72 30.62 38.12
C SER A 134 -1.87 29.14 38.48
N THR A 135 -3.06 28.58 38.27
CA THR A 135 -3.29 27.12 38.21
C THR A 135 -2.82 26.61 36.85
N GLN A 136 -1.91 25.63 36.82
CA GLN A 136 -1.48 25.01 35.56
C GLN A 136 -1.81 23.53 35.53
N ALA A 137 -2.40 23.11 34.41
CA ALA A 137 -2.62 21.70 34.08
C ALA A 137 -1.58 21.29 33.02
N THR A 138 -0.73 20.34 33.37
CA THR A 138 0.23 19.74 32.43
C THR A 138 -0.27 18.35 32.07
N THR A 139 -0.61 18.16 30.79
CA THR A 139 -0.99 16.85 30.25
C THR A 139 0.24 16.19 29.64
N TYR A 140 0.52 14.94 30.02
CA TYR A 140 1.62 14.13 29.49
C TYR A 140 1.11 12.75 29.06
N ILE A 141 1.75 12.18 28.05
CA ILE A 141 1.43 10.84 27.55
C ILE A 141 2.16 9.81 28.43
N THR A 142 1.43 8.90 29.06
CA THR A 142 1.96 7.91 30.01
C THR A 142 2.09 6.51 29.45
N GLY A 143 1.56 6.27 28.25
CA GLY A 143 1.69 4.99 27.56
C GLY A 143 1.21 5.11 26.13
N VAL A 144 1.92 4.45 25.22
CA VAL A 144 1.48 4.26 23.84
C VAL A 144 1.50 2.78 23.58
N SER A 145 0.37 2.22 23.16
CA SER A 145 0.27 0.84 22.68
C SER A 145 -0.16 0.85 21.23
N ALA A 146 0.38 -0.10 20.46
CA ALA A 146 -0.02 -0.33 19.08
C ALA A 146 -0.42 -1.80 18.93
N SER A 147 -1.51 -2.05 18.22
CA SER A 147 -1.94 -3.40 17.85
C SER A 147 -2.08 -3.51 16.33
N LEU A 148 -1.63 -4.64 15.78
CA LEU A 148 -1.80 -5.00 14.38
C LEU A 148 -3.01 -5.92 14.25
N ASN A 149 -4.00 -5.50 13.48
CA ASN A 149 -5.09 -6.35 13.03
C ASN A 149 -4.72 -6.99 11.68
N THR A 150 -4.40 -8.28 11.69
CA THR A 150 -4.00 -9.03 10.49
C THR A 150 -5.16 -9.41 9.59
N ALA A 151 -6.40 -9.38 10.08
CA ALA A 151 -7.58 -9.67 9.28
C ALA A 151 -7.99 -8.47 8.40
N SER A 152 -7.78 -7.25 8.88
CA SER A 152 -8.08 -6.01 8.14
C SER A 152 -6.85 -5.22 7.69
N CYS A 153 -5.64 -5.72 7.95
CA CYS A 153 -4.37 -5.04 7.68
C CYS A 153 -4.31 -3.62 8.25
N ALA A 154 -4.88 -3.41 9.44
CA ALA A 154 -4.94 -2.10 10.10
C ALA A 154 -4.08 -2.08 11.36
N ILE A 155 -3.36 -0.97 11.59
CA ILE A 155 -2.63 -0.71 12.84
C ILE A 155 -3.45 0.30 13.64
N THR A 156 -3.78 -0.04 14.89
CA THR A 156 -4.44 0.88 15.83
C THR A 156 -3.43 1.31 16.88
N VAL A 157 -3.26 2.62 17.06
CA VAL A 157 -2.39 3.21 18.08
C VAL A 157 -3.26 3.89 19.13
N THR A 158 -3.10 3.49 20.39
CA THR A 158 -3.82 4.05 21.54
C THR A 158 -2.82 4.70 22.48
N ALA A 159 -3.02 5.98 22.78
CA ALA A 159 -2.23 6.71 23.76
C ALA A 159 -3.03 6.96 25.04
N ALA A 160 -2.42 6.70 26.19
CA ALA A 160 -2.94 7.10 27.49
C ALA A 160 -2.36 8.46 27.88
N THR A 161 -3.21 9.38 28.34
CA THR A 161 -2.82 10.70 28.83
C THR A 161 -3.10 10.82 30.32
N ALA A 162 -2.15 11.35 31.07
CA ALA A 162 -2.35 11.77 32.45
C ALA A 162 -2.25 13.30 32.54
N THR A 163 -3.02 13.89 33.45
CA THR A 163 -2.99 15.34 33.71
C THR A 163 -2.55 15.59 35.13
N ALA A 164 -1.42 16.27 35.31
CA ALA A 164 -0.99 16.78 36.60
C ALA A 164 -1.42 18.25 36.72
N THR A 165 -2.08 18.60 37.81
CA THR A 165 -2.35 20.00 38.15
C THR A 165 -1.36 20.45 39.21
N SER A 166 -0.76 21.62 39.00
CA SER A 166 0.12 22.25 39.98
C SER A 166 -0.36 23.66 40.26
N PHE A 167 -0.23 24.04 41.53
CA PHE A 167 -0.52 25.37 42.01
C PHE A 167 0.77 25.92 42.61
N SER A 168 1.23 27.07 42.10
CA SER A 168 2.42 27.74 42.60
C SER A 168 2.08 29.16 43.01
N MET A 169 2.61 29.56 44.17
CA MET A 169 2.47 30.92 44.68
C MET A 169 3.84 31.50 44.94
N ALA A 170 4.06 32.71 44.45
CA ALA A 170 5.22 33.51 44.78
C ALA A 170 4.80 34.70 45.67
N GLY A 171 5.68 35.08 46.60
CA GLY A 171 5.54 36.26 47.47
C GLY A 171 4.81 36.02 48.80
N THR A 172 4.76 37.05 49.63
CA THR A 172 3.96 37.10 50.86
C THR A 172 2.48 37.20 50.47
N GLN A 173 1.70 36.16 50.72
CA GLN A 173 0.27 36.17 50.44
C GLN A 173 -0.51 35.96 51.73
N THR A 174 -1.44 36.86 52.01
CA THR A 174 -2.26 36.84 53.22
C THR A 174 -3.61 36.21 52.87
N ALA A 175 -3.81 34.98 53.34
CA ALA A 175 -4.98 34.11 53.17
C ALA A 175 -5.18 33.47 51.77
N ILE A 176 -4.71 32.22 51.62
CA ILE A 176 -5.19 31.31 50.56
C ILE A 176 -5.84 30.09 51.22
N SER A 177 -7.14 29.91 50.97
CA SER A 177 -7.82 28.65 51.21
C SER A 177 -7.51 27.71 50.04
N VAL A 178 -6.60 26.75 50.24
CA VAL A 178 -6.37 25.66 49.29
C VAL A 178 -7.45 24.59 49.54
N SER A 179 -8.53 24.65 48.75
CA SER A 179 -9.53 23.58 48.71
C SER A 179 -9.15 22.61 47.61
N MET A 180 -8.77 21.40 47.99
CA MET A 180 -8.52 20.32 47.05
C MET A 180 -9.24 19.06 47.57
N ALA A 181 -9.92 18.32 46.70
CA ALA A 181 -10.65 17.11 47.08
C ALA A 181 -9.74 15.85 47.00
N GLY A 182 -9.84 14.96 48.00
CA GLY A 182 -9.12 13.68 48.05
C GLY A 182 -7.81 13.68 48.87
N THR A 183 -7.19 12.50 49.01
CA THR A 183 -5.92 12.28 49.74
C THR A 183 -4.78 13.00 49.04
N GLN A 184 -4.14 13.95 49.72
CA GLN A 184 -3.12 14.79 49.10
C GLN A 184 -1.89 14.99 49.98
N THR A 185 -0.74 14.98 49.31
CA THR A 185 0.57 15.25 49.91
C THR A 185 0.94 16.69 49.60
N ILE A 186 0.89 17.56 50.63
CA ILE A 186 1.34 18.94 50.52
C ILE A 186 2.81 18.97 50.93
N THR A 187 3.71 19.18 49.95
CA THR A 187 5.14 19.36 50.22
C THR A 187 5.47 20.84 50.16
N VAL A 188 5.85 21.42 51.30
CA VAL A 188 6.22 22.83 51.41
C VAL A 188 7.75 22.93 51.52
N ALA A 189 8.41 23.59 50.57
CA ALA A 189 9.86 23.73 50.53
C ALA A 189 10.28 25.21 50.60
N GLY A 190 10.95 25.62 51.68
CA GLY A 190 11.64 26.91 51.81
C GLY A 190 10.98 27.96 52.73
N ALA A 191 11.73 28.32 53.77
CA ALA A 191 11.71 29.50 54.67
C ALA A 191 10.38 29.98 55.31
N THR A 192 10.25 29.64 56.59
CA THR A 192 9.59 30.40 57.68
C THR A 192 8.13 30.82 57.47
N PHE A 193 7.21 30.04 58.06
CA PHE A 193 5.80 30.40 58.18
C PHE A 193 5.54 31.03 59.55
N THR A 194 5.13 32.30 59.58
CA THR A 194 4.49 32.89 60.75
C THR A 194 2.98 32.80 60.56
N SER A 195 2.40 31.67 60.98
CA SER A 195 0.94 31.48 60.98
C SER A 195 0.37 31.93 62.32
N THR A 196 -0.50 32.93 62.32
CA THR A 196 -1.25 33.28 63.55
C THR A 196 -2.33 32.23 63.85
N PHE A 197 -2.90 31.55 62.83
CA PHE A 197 -3.87 30.46 63.01
C PHE A 197 -3.89 29.52 61.80
N LEU A 198 -3.34 28.31 61.91
CA LEU A 198 -3.51 27.23 60.93
C LEU A 198 -4.52 26.24 61.52
N ARG A 199 -5.78 26.27 61.05
CA ARG A 199 -6.80 25.30 61.46
C ARG A 199 -6.95 24.24 60.37
N PHE A 200 -6.45 23.04 60.62
CA PHE A 200 -6.92 21.85 59.93
C PHE A 200 -8.27 21.46 60.55
N ARG A 201 -9.35 21.48 59.78
CA ARG A 201 -10.54 20.68 60.13
C ARG A 201 -10.32 19.31 59.52
N VAL A 202 -10.18 18.32 60.39
CA VAL A 202 -10.37 16.90 60.05
C VAL A 202 -11.87 16.67 59.87
#